data_AF-A0A9E4JH90-F1
#
_entry.id   AF-A0A9E4JH90-F1
#
_cell.length_a   1.000
_cell.length_b   1.000
_cell.length_c   1.000
_cell.angle_alpha   90.00
_cell.angle_beta   90.00
_cell.angle_gamma   90.00
#
_symmetry.space_group_name_H-M   'P 1'
#
loop_
_entity.id
_entity.type
_entity.pdbx_description
1 polymer ?
#
loop_
_entity_poly.entity_id
_entity_poly.type
_entity_poly.pdbx_seq_one_letter_code
_entity_poly.pdbx_strand_id
1 'polypeptide(L)'
;MSRATIEPASISSDNNSLPEGPKTPAFFQLINWLVRPFEYLEECVKQYGDIFTLRLFGLPPLIFIANPQGIQEIFSADAKFFDVGKTNDLARPILGERSLILMDGSRHKKERKLLMPPFHGEKVKSYAESICQITETVTSRWQINQSFIARNVMQEITLKVIMQTVFGFNEGEKCEQFRSLLADWLDLIASPLRSSFIFLKFLQVDWGAWSPWGNFIILGSNSNNRCRVFAGSFVISPNR
;
A
#
# COMPACT_ATOMS: atom_id res chain seq x y z
N MET A 1 25.59 29.40 -34.93
CA MET A 1 25.05 28.55 -33.86
C MET A 1 23.92 29.31 -33.18
N SER A 2 22.69 29.09 -33.63
CA SER A 2 21.51 29.86 -33.23
C SER A 2 20.97 29.31 -31.91
N ARG A 3 20.92 30.15 -30.88
CA ARG A 3 20.41 29.84 -29.55
C ARG A 3 18.89 29.99 -29.63
N ALA A 4 18.18 28.86 -29.68
CA ALA A 4 16.71 28.87 -29.62
C ALA A 4 16.29 29.31 -28.22
N THR A 5 15.83 30.56 -28.13
CA THR A 5 15.10 31.09 -26.98
C THR A 5 13.75 30.37 -26.93
N ILE A 6 13.55 29.51 -25.95
CA ILE A 6 12.23 28.92 -25.67
C ILE A 6 11.44 29.99 -24.91
N GLU A 7 10.43 30.57 -25.55
CA GLU A 7 9.45 31.42 -24.88
C GLU A 7 8.75 30.63 -23.78
N PRO A 8 8.62 31.17 -22.55
CA PRO A 8 7.79 30.54 -21.53
C PRO A 8 6.34 30.60 -22.00
N ALA A 9 5.71 29.42 -22.16
CA ALA A 9 4.28 29.32 -22.38
C ALA A 9 3.57 30.14 -21.29
N SER A 10 2.78 31.11 -21.74
CA SER A 10 1.99 31.99 -20.89
C SER A 10 1.08 31.16 -19.98
N ILE A 11 1.43 31.07 -18.70
CA ILE A 11 0.50 30.61 -17.67
C ILE A 11 -0.49 31.74 -17.48
N SER A 12 -1.58 31.70 -18.25
CA SER A 12 -2.72 32.58 -18.06
C SER A 12 -3.30 32.32 -16.68
N SER A 13 -3.11 33.28 -15.78
CA SER A 13 -3.65 33.31 -14.43
C SER A 13 -5.15 33.60 -14.46
N ASP A 14 -5.94 32.60 -14.85
CA ASP A 14 -7.41 32.64 -14.76
C ASP A 14 -7.95 31.49 -13.90
N ASN A 15 -8.47 31.85 -12.72
CA ASN A 15 -9.50 31.18 -11.92
C ASN A 15 -9.37 29.67 -11.65
N ASN A 16 -8.91 29.31 -10.43
CA ASN A 16 -9.33 28.19 -9.56
C ASN A 16 -9.80 26.86 -10.20
N SER A 17 -9.34 26.57 -11.42
CA SER A 17 -9.85 25.50 -12.26
C SER A 17 -8.82 24.39 -12.25
N LEU A 18 -9.32 23.19 -11.94
CA LEU A 18 -8.48 22.01 -11.93
C LEU A 18 -7.98 21.75 -13.37
N PRO A 19 -6.78 21.14 -13.52
CA PRO A 19 -6.26 20.73 -14.82
C PRO A 19 -7.30 19.93 -15.61
N GLU A 20 -7.25 20.04 -16.94
CA GLU A 20 -8.17 19.31 -17.80
C GLU A 20 -8.06 17.80 -17.60
N GLY A 21 -9.10 17.08 -17.97
CA GLY A 21 -9.13 15.63 -17.86
C GLY A 21 -10.35 15.04 -18.57
N PRO A 22 -10.52 13.71 -18.52
CA PRO A 22 -11.61 13.03 -19.18
C PRO A 22 -12.97 13.63 -18.83
N LYS A 23 -13.74 13.99 -19.86
CA LYS A 23 -15.13 14.48 -19.74
C LYS A 23 -16.14 13.35 -19.65
N THR A 24 -15.69 12.09 -19.70
CA THR A 24 -16.54 10.91 -19.52
C THR A 24 -17.18 10.93 -18.12
N PRO A 25 -18.39 10.38 -17.93
CA PRO A 25 -19.04 10.37 -16.63
C PRO A 25 -18.20 9.64 -15.57
N ALA A 26 -18.23 10.13 -14.33
CA ALA A 26 -17.37 9.67 -13.24
C ALA A 26 -17.44 8.16 -12.95
N PHE A 27 -18.62 7.55 -13.20
CA PHE A 27 -18.79 6.10 -13.07
C PHE A 27 -17.98 5.32 -14.12
N PHE A 28 -17.95 5.77 -15.37
CA PHE A 28 -17.14 5.13 -16.41
C PHE A 28 -15.64 5.34 -16.16
N GLN A 29 -15.24 6.49 -15.63
CA GLN A 29 -13.87 6.72 -15.20
C GLN A 29 -13.46 5.73 -14.11
N LEU A 30 -14.35 5.48 -13.12
CA LEU A 30 -14.11 4.51 -12.07
C LEU A 30 -14.00 3.07 -12.60
N ILE A 31 -14.87 2.67 -13.53
CA ILE A 31 -14.80 1.33 -14.13
C ILE A 31 -13.50 1.14 -14.92
N ASN A 32 -13.10 2.13 -15.73
CA ASN A 32 -11.82 2.09 -16.43
C ASN A 32 -10.64 2.00 -15.44
N TRP A 33 -10.69 2.77 -14.36
CA TRP A 33 -9.70 2.73 -13.29
C TRP A 33 -9.59 1.34 -12.62
N LEU A 34 -10.72 0.68 -12.36
CA LEU A 34 -10.73 -0.63 -11.70
C LEU A 34 -10.30 -1.78 -12.61
N VAL A 35 -10.66 -1.72 -13.90
CA VAL A 35 -10.44 -2.84 -14.84
C VAL A 35 -9.10 -2.72 -15.57
N ARG A 36 -8.67 -1.51 -15.91
CA ARG A 36 -7.49 -1.23 -16.74
C ARG A 36 -6.76 0.05 -16.30
N PRO A 37 -6.26 0.11 -15.04
CA PRO A 37 -5.71 1.34 -14.47
C PRO A 37 -4.51 1.87 -15.25
N PHE A 38 -3.61 1.00 -15.71
CA PHE A 38 -2.38 1.40 -16.40
C PHE A 38 -2.68 1.93 -17.79
N GLU A 39 -3.46 1.19 -18.59
CA GLU A 39 -3.84 1.63 -19.94
C GLU A 39 -4.65 2.94 -19.88
N TYR A 40 -5.56 3.06 -18.91
CA TYR A 40 -6.35 4.27 -18.74
C TYR A 40 -5.48 5.48 -18.35
N LEU A 41 -4.48 5.29 -17.48
CA LEU A 41 -3.51 6.34 -17.16
C LEU A 41 -2.67 6.75 -18.36
N GLU A 42 -2.17 5.79 -19.14
CA GLU A 42 -1.42 6.08 -20.37
C GLU A 42 -2.25 6.84 -21.41
N GLU A 43 -3.50 6.44 -21.61
CA GLU A 43 -4.44 7.16 -22.48
C GLU A 43 -4.64 8.61 -22.01
N CYS A 44 -4.80 8.81 -20.69
CA CYS A 44 -4.96 10.14 -20.11
C CYS A 44 -3.70 10.99 -20.30
N VAL A 45 -2.51 10.45 -20.05
CA VAL A 45 -1.24 11.18 -20.27
C VAL A 45 -1.08 11.56 -21.74
N LYS A 46 -1.39 10.64 -22.67
CA LYS A 46 -1.33 10.91 -24.11
C LYS A 46 -2.29 12.02 -24.55
N GLN A 47 -3.47 12.13 -23.92
CA GLN A 47 -4.52 13.06 -24.33
C GLN A 47 -4.47 14.41 -23.60
N TYR A 48 -4.14 14.43 -22.31
CA TYR A 48 -4.22 15.61 -21.44
C TYR A 48 -2.84 16.08 -20.95
N GLY A 49 -1.77 15.35 -21.27
CA GLY A 49 -0.41 15.65 -20.86
C GLY A 49 -0.07 15.17 -19.45
N ASP A 50 1.02 15.69 -18.90
CA ASP A 50 1.61 15.22 -17.65
C ASP A 50 0.83 15.64 -16.39
N ILE A 51 -0.14 16.54 -16.50
CA ILE A 51 -0.95 17.01 -15.39
C ILE A 51 -2.42 17.00 -15.80
N PHE A 52 -3.23 16.15 -15.16
CA PHE A 52 -4.65 16.02 -15.50
C PHE A 52 -5.50 15.65 -14.29
N THR A 53 -6.81 15.86 -14.40
CA THR A 53 -7.77 15.54 -13.32
C THR A 53 -8.63 14.33 -13.66
N LEU A 54 -8.66 13.33 -12.78
CA LEU A 54 -9.65 12.26 -12.80
C LEU A 54 -10.78 12.52 -11.81
N ARG A 55 -12.00 12.17 -12.22
CA ARG A 55 -13.20 12.24 -11.38
C ARG A 55 -13.74 10.84 -11.20
N LEU A 56 -13.23 10.15 -10.17
CA LEU A 56 -13.67 8.79 -9.84
C LEU A 56 -14.93 8.87 -8.98
N PHE A 57 -15.98 8.15 -9.37
CA PHE A 57 -17.25 8.16 -8.63
C PHE A 57 -17.05 7.78 -7.16
N GLY A 58 -17.60 8.58 -6.24
CA GLY A 58 -17.47 8.39 -4.79
C GLY A 58 -16.18 8.93 -4.15
N LEU A 59 -15.28 9.52 -4.96
CA LEU A 59 -14.05 10.16 -4.49
C LEU A 59 -14.01 11.65 -4.87
N PRO A 60 -13.27 12.48 -4.11
CA PRO A 60 -12.96 13.84 -4.56
C PRO A 60 -12.15 13.81 -5.87
N PRO A 61 -12.13 14.91 -6.65
CA PRO A 61 -11.29 15.02 -7.84
C PRO A 61 -9.81 14.71 -7.51
N LEU A 62 -9.18 13.87 -8.32
CA LEU A 62 -7.79 13.45 -8.15
C LEU A 62 -6.95 14.10 -9.25
N ILE A 63 -5.94 14.87 -8.85
CA ILE A 63 -4.98 15.46 -9.79
C ILE A 63 -3.80 14.50 -9.91
N PHE A 64 -3.53 14.05 -11.12
CA PHE A 64 -2.37 13.23 -11.46
C PHE A 64 -1.28 14.14 -11.98
N ILE A 65 -0.06 13.94 -11.47
CA ILE A 65 1.13 14.74 -11.81
C ILE A 65 2.25 13.75 -12.15
N ALA A 66 2.55 13.64 -13.45
CA ALA A 66 3.66 12.87 -14.00
C ALA A 66 4.85 13.75 -14.40
N ASN A 67 4.69 15.08 -14.33
CA ASN A 67 5.72 16.04 -14.70
C ASN A 67 6.87 16.06 -13.66
N PRO A 68 8.15 15.91 -14.06
CA PRO A 68 9.27 15.87 -13.11
C PRO A 68 9.41 17.13 -12.23
N GLN A 69 9.13 18.32 -12.76
CA GLN A 69 9.20 19.57 -11.99
C GLN A 69 8.09 19.63 -10.96
N GLY A 70 6.85 19.30 -11.35
CA GLY A 70 5.71 19.24 -10.42
C GLY A 70 5.92 18.20 -9.32
N ILE A 71 6.49 17.05 -9.65
CA ILE A 71 6.88 16.03 -8.66
C ILE A 71 7.92 16.60 -7.68
N GLN A 72 8.97 17.26 -8.19
CA GLN A 72 10.00 17.87 -7.35
C GLN A 72 9.42 18.93 -6.41
N GLU A 73 8.51 19.77 -6.90
CA GLU A 73 7.82 20.78 -6.09
C GLU A 73 7.02 20.15 -4.96
N ILE A 74 6.23 19.11 -5.24
CA ILE A 74 5.46 18.38 -4.22
C ILE A 74 6.37 17.81 -3.13
N PHE A 75 7.45 17.15 -3.53
CA PHE A 75 8.37 16.53 -2.56
C PHE A 75 9.26 17.54 -1.81
N SER A 76 9.38 18.77 -2.31
CA SER A 76 10.15 19.85 -1.66
C SER A 76 9.28 20.78 -0.81
N ALA A 77 7.97 20.77 -1.01
CA ALA A 77 7.03 21.59 -0.26
C ALA A 77 6.92 21.17 1.22
N ASP A 78 6.56 22.13 2.07
CA ASP A 78 6.37 21.87 3.49
C ASP A 78 5.20 20.90 3.71
N ALA A 79 5.42 19.86 4.51
CA ALA A 79 4.41 18.84 4.81
C ALA A 79 3.12 19.43 5.39
N LYS A 80 3.13 20.64 5.97
CA LYS A 80 1.92 21.33 6.45
C LYS A 80 0.89 21.64 5.34
N PHE A 81 1.31 21.65 4.08
CA PHE A 81 0.42 21.86 2.95
C PHE A 81 -0.32 20.60 2.50
N PHE A 82 0.03 19.43 3.07
CA PHE A 82 -0.53 18.15 2.67
C PHE A 82 -1.16 17.41 3.87
N ASP A 83 -2.44 17.08 3.74
CA ASP A 83 -3.16 16.20 4.67
C ASP A 83 -3.09 14.74 4.16
N VAL A 84 -1.93 14.10 4.31
CA VAL A 84 -1.66 12.76 3.76
C VAL A 84 -2.50 11.69 4.47
N GLY A 85 -2.64 11.79 5.79
CA GLY A 85 -3.41 10.87 6.61
C GLY A 85 -4.89 10.81 6.21
N LYS A 86 -5.53 11.96 6.01
CA LYS A 86 -6.92 12.04 5.53
C LYS A 86 -7.08 11.50 4.10
N THR A 87 -6.10 11.76 3.24
CA THR A 87 -6.13 11.29 1.84
C THR A 87 -6.03 9.77 1.77
N ASN A 88 -5.38 9.14 2.75
CA ASN A 88 -5.25 7.69 2.86
C ASN A 88 -6.44 7.00 3.54
N ASP A 89 -7.55 7.69 3.82
CA ASP A 89 -8.71 7.13 4.54
C ASP A 89 -9.30 5.88 3.88
N LEU A 90 -9.13 5.70 2.56
CA LEU A 90 -9.51 4.46 1.87
C LEU A 90 -8.80 3.23 2.44
N ALA A 91 -7.56 3.37 2.91
CA ALA A 91 -6.80 2.30 3.52
C ALA A 91 -7.17 2.07 5.00
N ARG A 92 -8.06 2.88 5.60
CA ARG A 92 -8.43 2.78 7.01
C ARG A 92 -9.00 1.42 7.43
N PRO A 93 -9.90 0.77 6.66
CA PRO A 93 -10.39 -0.56 7.01
C PRO A 93 -9.28 -1.61 7.09
N ILE A 94 -8.24 -1.44 6.28
CA ILE A 94 -7.12 -2.37 6.12
C ILE A 94 -6.09 -2.13 7.23
N LEU A 95 -5.69 -0.89 7.41
CA LEU A 95 -4.56 -0.56 8.26
C LEU A 95 -4.96 -0.26 9.71
N GLY A 96 -6.24 0.00 9.96
CA GLY A 96 -6.77 0.40 11.25
C GLY A 96 -6.54 1.88 11.57
N GLU A 97 -7.37 2.43 12.47
CA GLU A 97 -7.41 3.87 12.79
C GLU A 97 -6.10 4.46 13.32
N ARG A 98 -5.23 3.62 13.88
CA ARG A 98 -3.96 4.01 14.48
C ARG A 98 -2.76 3.62 13.62
N SER A 99 -2.96 3.36 12.33
CA SER A 99 -1.86 3.14 11.40
C SER A 99 -1.05 4.40 11.18
N LEU A 100 0.28 4.26 11.13
CA LEU A 100 1.20 5.34 10.78
C LEU A 100 0.83 6.03 9.45
N ILE A 101 0.34 5.25 8.47
CA ILE A 101 0.00 5.73 7.11
C ILE A 101 -1.20 6.69 7.11
N LEU A 102 -2.02 6.67 8.17
CA LEU A 102 -3.21 7.53 8.33
C LEU A 102 -2.94 8.72 9.26
N MET A 103 -1.71 8.90 9.72
CA MET A 103 -1.34 9.98 10.63
C MET A 103 -0.58 11.08 9.91
N ASP A 104 -0.75 12.32 10.39
CA ASP A 104 -0.01 13.49 9.93
C ASP A 104 0.77 14.17 11.07
N GLY A 105 1.64 15.11 10.67
CA GLY A 105 2.28 16.07 11.56
C GLY A 105 3.14 15.45 12.66
N SER A 106 3.05 16.02 13.87
CA SER A 106 3.90 15.65 15.01
C SER A 106 3.66 14.22 15.49
N ARG A 107 2.41 13.73 15.42
CA ARG A 107 2.07 12.36 15.78
C ARG A 107 2.71 11.37 14.83
N HIS A 108 2.57 11.58 13.52
CA HIS A 108 3.25 10.77 12.50
C HIS A 108 4.77 10.75 12.73
N LYS A 109 5.39 11.92 12.98
CA LYS A 109 6.83 12.02 13.24
C LYS A 109 7.27 11.22 14.47
N LYS A 110 6.48 11.24 15.55
CA LYS A 110 6.76 10.51 16.79
C LYS A 110 6.69 9.00 16.57
N GLU A 111 5.58 8.51 16.00
CA GLU A 111 5.39 7.07 15.76
C GLU A 111 6.41 6.53 14.74
N ARG A 112 6.68 7.28 13.67
CA ARG A 112 7.73 6.92 12.70
C ARG A 112 9.08 6.78 13.38
N LYS A 113 9.46 7.68 14.29
CA LYS A 113 10.74 7.60 15.02
C LYS A 113 10.89 6.30 15.81
N LEU A 114 9.79 5.78 16.37
CA LEU A 114 9.79 4.50 17.10
C LEU A 114 9.92 3.28 16.18
N LEU A 115 9.37 3.37 14.96
CA LEU A 115 9.36 2.27 13.99
C LEU A 115 10.59 2.22 13.07
N MET A 116 11.33 3.32 12.93
CA MET A 116 12.51 3.38 12.05
C MET A 116 13.74 2.55 12.49
N PRO A 117 14.02 2.24 13.77
CA PRO A 117 15.28 1.58 14.17
C PRO A 117 15.61 0.27 13.41
N PRO A 118 14.68 -0.67 13.18
CA PRO A 118 14.93 -1.87 12.36
C PRO A 118 15.34 -1.56 10.91
N PHE A 119 14.95 -0.39 10.39
CA PHE A 119 15.22 0.03 9.02
C PHE A 119 16.45 0.94 8.87
N HIS A 120 17.24 1.13 9.94
CA HIS A 120 18.51 1.88 9.86
C HIS A 120 19.61 1.05 9.20
N GLY A 121 20.56 1.74 8.54
CA GLY A 121 21.54 1.11 7.65
C GLY A 121 22.35 -0.04 8.24
N GLU A 122 22.74 0.01 9.51
CA GLU A 122 23.46 -1.09 10.18
C GLU A 122 22.60 -2.35 10.33
N LYS A 123 21.31 -2.18 10.66
CA LYS A 123 20.35 -3.30 10.76
C LYS A 123 20.01 -3.88 9.39
N VAL A 124 19.83 -3.03 8.38
CA VAL A 124 19.61 -3.47 7.00
C VAL A 124 20.77 -4.32 6.49
N LYS A 125 22.02 -3.95 6.80
CA LYS A 125 23.19 -4.78 6.47
C LYS A 125 23.13 -6.15 7.14
N SER A 126 22.73 -6.23 8.41
CA SER A 126 22.56 -7.51 9.12
C SER A 126 21.47 -8.39 8.52
N TYR A 127 20.47 -7.81 7.83
CA TYR A 127 19.42 -8.59 7.15
C TYR A 127 19.89 -9.22 5.85
N ALA A 128 20.97 -8.74 5.24
CA ALA A 128 21.49 -9.28 3.98
C ALA A 128 21.84 -10.77 4.10
N GLU A 129 22.49 -11.16 5.20
CA GLU A 129 22.83 -12.56 5.48
C GLU A 129 21.57 -13.42 5.63
N SER A 130 20.57 -12.94 6.38
CA SER A 130 19.28 -13.64 6.52
C SER A 130 18.56 -13.79 5.19
N ILE A 131 18.55 -12.75 4.35
CA ILE A 131 17.94 -12.81 3.02
C ILE A 131 18.61 -13.88 2.16
N CYS A 132 19.94 -13.93 2.14
CA CYS A 132 20.69 -14.95 1.41
C CYS A 132 20.37 -16.36 1.91
N GLN A 133 20.46 -16.60 3.23
CA GLN A 133 20.20 -17.91 3.84
C GLN A 133 18.76 -18.40 3.59
N ILE A 134 17.77 -17.51 3.72
CA ILE A 134 16.36 -17.84 3.45
C ILE A 134 16.18 -18.16 1.97
N THR A 135 16.77 -17.37 1.08
CA THR A 135 16.69 -17.59 -0.36
C THR A 135 17.28 -18.96 -0.70
N GLU A 136 18.50 -19.26 -0.26
CA GLU A 136 19.15 -20.56 -0.45
C GLU A 136 18.29 -21.71 0.06
N THR A 137 17.68 -21.55 1.24
CA THR A 137 16.79 -22.56 1.83
C THR A 137 15.56 -22.80 0.96
N VAL A 138 14.90 -21.74 0.49
CA VAL A 138 13.72 -21.84 -0.38
C VAL A 138 14.08 -22.46 -1.73
N THR A 139 15.25 -22.10 -2.28
CA THR A 139 15.72 -22.60 -3.59
C THR A 139 16.37 -23.98 -3.52
N SER A 140 16.75 -24.48 -2.33
CA SER A 140 17.47 -25.76 -2.16
C SER A 140 16.72 -26.98 -2.71
N ARG A 141 15.40 -26.88 -2.83
CA ARG A 141 14.51 -27.95 -3.30
C ARG A 141 14.23 -27.88 -4.80
N TRP A 142 14.80 -26.90 -5.50
CA TRP A 142 14.53 -26.70 -6.92
C TRP A 142 15.20 -27.77 -7.78
N GLN A 143 14.46 -28.25 -8.78
CA GLN A 143 14.98 -29.16 -9.77
C GLN A 143 15.37 -28.38 -11.04
N ILE A 144 16.48 -28.80 -11.66
CA ILE A 144 16.92 -28.23 -12.93
C ILE A 144 15.80 -28.46 -13.97
N ASN A 145 15.55 -27.45 -14.81
CA ASN A 145 14.49 -27.45 -15.84
C ASN A 145 13.05 -27.50 -15.31
N GLN A 146 12.81 -27.25 -14.03
CA GLN A 146 11.47 -27.10 -13.48
C GLN A 146 11.05 -25.63 -13.44
N SER A 147 9.93 -25.31 -14.07
CA SER A 147 9.32 -23.97 -13.99
C SER A 147 8.67 -23.73 -12.63
N PHE A 148 8.76 -22.50 -12.13
CA PHE A 148 8.08 -22.07 -10.90
C PHE A 148 7.41 -20.69 -11.09
N ILE A 149 6.50 -20.34 -10.19
CA ILE A 149 5.83 -19.05 -10.18
C ILE A 149 6.64 -18.06 -9.34
N ALA A 150 7.28 -17.09 -9.99
CA ALA A 150 8.15 -16.12 -9.33
C ALA A 150 7.44 -15.35 -8.19
N ARG A 151 6.16 -14.96 -8.39
CA ARG A 151 5.37 -14.27 -7.36
C ARG A 151 5.28 -15.08 -6.06
N ASN A 152 4.98 -16.37 -6.15
CA ASN A 152 4.80 -17.23 -4.97
C ASN A 152 6.12 -17.36 -4.20
N VAL A 153 7.22 -17.58 -4.93
CA VAL A 153 8.56 -17.69 -4.34
C VAL A 153 8.97 -16.37 -3.66
N MET A 154 8.79 -15.24 -4.34
CA MET A 154 9.16 -13.93 -3.78
C MET A 154 8.32 -13.57 -2.55
N GLN A 155 7.03 -13.90 -2.55
CA GLN A 155 6.16 -13.73 -1.38
C GLN A 155 6.59 -14.62 -0.22
N GLU A 156 6.96 -15.89 -0.48
CA GLU A 156 7.48 -16.80 0.55
C GLU A 156 8.77 -16.26 1.17
N ILE A 157 9.75 -15.87 0.35
CA ILE A 157 11.02 -15.31 0.81
C ILE A 157 10.78 -14.03 1.62
N THR A 158 9.96 -13.10 1.10
CA THR A 158 9.68 -11.82 1.76
C THR A 158 8.99 -12.02 3.12
N LEU A 159 8.01 -12.95 3.20
CA LEU A 159 7.36 -13.26 4.47
C LEU A 159 8.34 -13.90 5.46
N LYS A 160 9.18 -14.85 5.03
CA LYS A 160 10.19 -15.44 5.91
C LYS A 160 11.17 -14.40 6.43
N VAL A 161 11.62 -13.48 5.56
CA VAL A 161 12.52 -12.39 5.95
C VAL A 161 11.87 -11.49 7.00
N ILE A 162 10.65 -10.98 6.78
CA ILE A 162 10.01 -10.06 7.74
C ILE A 162 9.70 -10.77 9.07
N MET A 163 9.32 -12.05 9.02
CA MET A 163 9.07 -12.86 10.21
C MET A 163 10.32 -13.01 11.06
N GLN A 164 11.46 -13.35 10.47
CA GLN A 164 12.71 -13.52 11.19
C GLN A 164 13.33 -12.19 11.63
N THR A 165 13.36 -11.20 10.73
CA THR A 165 14.16 -9.98 10.95
C THR A 165 13.44 -8.89 11.73
N VAL A 166 12.12 -8.75 11.55
CA VAL A 166 11.31 -7.70 12.20
C VAL A 166 10.49 -8.26 13.35
N PHE A 167 9.86 -9.43 13.17
CA PHE A 167 9.07 -10.05 14.24
C PHE A 167 9.89 -10.97 15.16
N GLY A 168 11.10 -11.36 14.78
CA GLY A 168 11.95 -12.26 15.57
C GLY A 168 11.43 -13.70 15.64
N PHE A 169 10.56 -14.10 14.72
CA PHE A 169 10.01 -15.44 14.64
C PHE A 169 10.86 -16.33 13.75
N ASN A 170 11.47 -17.35 14.34
CA ASN A 170 12.34 -18.27 13.60
C ASN A 170 11.58 -19.52 13.14
N GLU A 171 10.89 -20.22 14.03
CA GLU A 171 10.22 -21.50 13.73
C GLU A 171 9.01 -21.76 14.66
N GLY A 172 8.13 -22.68 14.24
CA GLY A 172 7.03 -23.20 15.05
C GLY A 172 5.64 -23.01 14.44
N GLU A 173 4.67 -23.77 14.95
CA GLU A 173 3.29 -23.79 14.42
C GLU A 173 2.64 -22.40 14.38
N LYS A 174 2.89 -21.57 15.40
CA LYS A 174 2.38 -20.19 15.46
C LYS A 174 2.96 -19.28 14.38
N CYS A 175 4.23 -19.48 14.01
CA CYS A 175 4.89 -18.73 12.94
C CYS A 175 4.23 -19.05 11.59
N GLU A 176 4.00 -20.33 11.31
CA GLU A 176 3.33 -20.77 10.08
C GLU A 176 1.87 -20.33 9.99
N GLN A 177 1.13 -20.40 11.11
CA GLN A 177 -0.24 -19.90 11.17
C GLN A 177 -0.31 -18.39 10.87
N PHE A 178 0.56 -17.59 11.49
CA PHE A 178 0.60 -16.14 11.25
C PHE A 178 1.04 -15.81 9.82
N ARG A 179 2.03 -16.55 9.28
CA ARG A 179 2.48 -16.42 7.90
C ARG A 179 1.35 -16.69 6.90
N SER A 180 0.57 -17.76 7.11
CA SER A 180 -0.58 -18.09 6.25
C SER A 180 -1.62 -16.97 6.28
N LEU A 181 -1.99 -16.49 7.48
CA LEU A 181 -2.98 -15.43 7.62
C LEU A 181 -2.54 -14.12 6.96
N LEU A 182 -1.26 -13.75 7.10
CA LEU A 182 -0.72 -12.58 6.42
C LEU A 182 -0.70 -12.74 4.90
N ALA A 183 -0.35 -13.92 4.38
CA ALA A 183 -0.35 -14.20 2.95
C ALA A 183 -1.77 -14.09 2.36
N ASP A 184 -2.76 -14.73 3.01
CA ASP A 184 -4.16 -14.68 2.60
C ASP A 184 -4.70 -13.24 2.59
N TRP A 185 -4.32 -12.47 3.61
CA TRP A 185 -4.73 -11.07 3.73
C TRP A 185 -4.08 -10.17 2.66
N LEU A 186 -2.79 -10.38 2.35
CA LEU A 186 -2.11 -9.68 1.26
C LEU A 186 -2.70 -10.02 -0.10
N ASP A 187 -3.04 -11.28 -0.36
CA ASP A 187 -3.65 -11.71 -1.62
C ASP A 187 -5.05 -11.13 -1.83
N LEU A 188 -5.80 -10.91 -0.75
CA LEU A 188 -7.09 -10.26 -0.77
C LEU A 188 -7.00 -8.80 -1.21
N ILE A 189 -5.94 -8.09 -0.79
CA ILE A 189 -5.73 -6.67 -1.11
C ILE A 189 -5.02 -6.49 -2.46
N ALA A 190 -4.15 -7.43 -2.86
CA ALA A 190 -3.36 -7.33 -4.07
C ALA A 190 -4.15 -7.61 -5.36
N SER A 191 -5.34 -8.23 -5.28
CA SER A 191 -6.18 -8.52 -6.44
C SER A 191 -7.14 -7.34 -6.72
N PRO A 192 -7.05 -6.65 -7.89
CA PRO A 192 -7.87 -5.47 -8.20
C PRO A 192 -9.38 -5.68 -8.07
N LEU A 193 -9.86 -6.88 -8.43
CA LEU A 193 -11.26 -7.25 -8.31
C LEU A 193 -11.66 -7.51 -6.86
N ARG A 194 -10.80 -8.18 -6.08
CA ARG A 194 -11.09 -8.43 -4.66
C ARG A 194 -10.98 -7.15 -3.84
N SER A 195 -10.07 -6.24 -4.18
CA SER A 195 -9.87 -4.95 -3.53
C SER A 195 -10.91 -3.89 -3.90
N SER A 196 -11.89 -4.21 -4.77
CA SER A 196 -12.94 -3.29 -5.22
C SER A 196 -13.79 -2.72 -4.08
N PHE A 197 -13.95 -3.47 -2.97
CA PHE A 197 -14.67 -2.99 -1.77
C PHE A 197 -14.00 -1.79 -1.09
N ILE A 198 -12.69 -1.59 -1.31
CA ILE A 198 -11.95 -0.44 -0.76
C ILE A 198 -12.46 0.84 -1.42
N PHE A 199 -12.65 0.80 -2.74
CA PHE A 199 -13.06 1.95 -3.54
C PHE A 199 -14.59 2.17 -3.49
N LEU A 200 -15.36 1.09 -3.39
CA LEU A 200 -16.82 1.15 -3.41
C LEU A 200 -17.37 1.04 -1.99
N LYS A 201 -17.60 2.18 -1.32
CA LYS A 201 -18.14 2.22 0.05
C LYS A 201 -19.47 1.47 0.21
N PHE A 202 -20.30 1.39 -0.84
CA PHE A 202 -21.54 0.61 -0.79
C PHE A 202 -21.31 -0.92 -0.74
N LEU A 203 -20.13 -1.40 -1.16
CA LEU A 203 -19.72 -2.80 -0.99
C LEU A 203 -19.20 -3.11 0.41
N GLN A 204 -19.03 -2.10 1.27
CA GLN A 204 -18.66 -2.26 2.69
C GLN A 204 -19.87 -2.60 3.58
N VAL A 205 -20.94 -3.11 2.98
CA VAL A 205 -22.13 -3.61 3.69
C VAL A 205 -21.93 -5.10 3.96
N ASP A 206 -22.08 -5.50 5.23
CA ASP A 206 -21.88 -6.88 5.66
C ASP A 206 -23.04 -7.78 5.20
N TRP A 207 -22.83 -8.54 4.13
CA TRP A 207 -23.71 -9.62 3.69
C TRP A 207 -23.19 -11.01 4.10
N GLY A 208 -22.29 -11.09 5.09
CA GLY A 208 -21.65 -12.33 5.51
C GLY A 208 -20.63 -12.86 4.48
N ALA A 209 -20.29 -14.15 4.56
CA ALA A 209 -19.22 -14.82 3.79
C ALA A 209 -19.37 -14.75 2.25
N TRP A 210 -20.52 -14.30 1.75
CA TRP A 210 -20.80 -14.13 0.32
C TRP A 210 -20.27 -12.81 -0.25
N SER A 211 -19.91 -11.85 0.60
CA SER A 211 -19.36 -10.55 0.17
C SER A 211 -17.84 -10.51 0.36
N PRO A 212 -17.09 -9.85 -0.56
CA PRO A 212 -15.66 -9.57 -0.36
C PRO A 212 -15.37 -8.86 0.97
N TRP A 213 -16.28 -7.98 1.41
CA TRP A 213 -16.19 -7.29 2.70
C TRP A 213 -16.41 -8.21 3.90
N GLY A 214 -17.42 -9.10 3.86
CA GLY A 214 -17.65 -10.08 4.92
C GLY A 214 -16.47 -11.02 5.11
N ASN A 215 -15.86 -11.50 4.02
CA ASN A 215 -14.61 -12.29 4.11
C ASN A 215 -13.44 -11.50 4.71
N PHE A 216 -13.30 -10.22 4.36
CA PHE A 216 -12.31 -9.32 4.96
C PHE A 216 -12.52 -9.16 6.47
N ILE A 217 -13.75 -8.93 6.92
CA ILE A 217 -14.11 -8.80 8.33
C ILE A 217 -13.96 -10.12 9.09
N ILE A 218 -14.28 -11.27 8.48
CA ILE A 218 -14.09 -12.59 9.10
C ILE A 218 -12.60 -12.88 9.32
N LEU A 219 -11.73 -12.57 8.36
CA LEU A 219 -10.27 -12.69 8.53
C LEU A 219 -9.75 -11.74 9.62
N GLY A 220 -10.24 -10.49 9.68
CA GLY A 220 -9.89 -9.50 10.70
C GLY A 220 -10.45 -9.78 12.10
N SER A 221 -11.61 -10.42 12.22
CA SER A 221 -12.24 -10.78 13.50
C SER A 221 -11.71 -12.08 14.08
N ASN A 222 -11.35 -13.06 13.24
CA ASN A 222 -10.68 -14.29 13.67
C ASN A 222 -9.28 -14.04 14.23
N SER A 223 -8.55 -13.04 13.70
CA SER A 223 -7.27 -12.61 14.29
C SER A 223 -7.50 -11.91 15.64
N ASN A 224 -8.50 -11.04 15.76
CA ASN A 224 -8.78 -10.28 16.98
C ASN A 224 -9.32 -11.15 18.14
N ASN A 225 -10.20 -12.12 17.85
CA ASN A 225 -10.71 -13.06 18.86
C ASN A 225 -9.65 -14.08 19.31
N ARG A 226 -8.71 -14.48 18.44
CA ARG A 226 -7.58 -15.33 18.85
C ARG A 226 -6.53 -14.54 19.62
N CYS A 227 -6.26 -13.27 19.30
CA CYS A 227 -5.37 -12.42 20.09
C CYS A 227 -5.87 -12.19 21.53
N ARG A 228 -7.19 -12.19 21.80
CA ARG A 228 -7.71 -12.17 23.18
C ARG A 228 -7.36 -13.42 23.99
N VAL A 229 -7.19 -14.57 23.33
CA VAL A 229 -6.69 -15.80 24.00
C VAL A 229 -5.20 -15.66 24.35
N PHE A 230 -4.43 -14.91 23.56
CA PHE A 230 -3.00 -14.66 23.80
C PHE A 230 -2.71 -13.69 24.97
N ALA A 231 -3.64 -12.82 25.35
CA ALA A 231 -3.46 -11.89 26.47
C ALA A 231 -3.68 -12.53 27.86
N GLY A 232 -4.13 -13.79 27.93
CA GLY A 232 -4.52 -14.46 29.17
C GLY A 232 -3.42 -15.22 29.93
N SER A 233 -2.15 -15.22 29.48
CA SER A 233 -1.12 -16.08 30.10
C SER A 233 0.22 -15.42 30.43
N PHE A 234 0.32 -14.09 30.40
CA PHE A 234 1.48 -13.37 30.93
C PHE A 234 1.15 -12.74 32.29
N VAL A 235 1.04 -13.58 33.32
CA VAL A 235 1.19 -13.12 34.71
C VAL A 235 2.69 -13.06 34.97
N ILE A 236 3.25 -11.84 34.90
CA ILE A 236 4.61 -11.56 35.36
C ILE A 236 4.58 -11.70 36.89
N SER A 237 5.13 -12.80 37.40
CA SER A 237 5.39 -12.98 38.83
C SER A 237 6.57 -12.08 39.24
N PRO A 238 6.43 -11.22 40.26
CA PRO A 238 7.54 -10.42 40.75
C PRO A 238 8.40 -11.21 41.75
N ASN A 239 9.71 -10.97 41.70
CA ASN A 239 10.81 -11.41 42.58
C ASN A 239 11.44 -12.79 42.38
N ARG A 240 12.69 -12.79 41.90
CA ARG A 240 13.89 -12.83 42.76
C ARG A 240 15.06 -12.10 42.12
#